data_AF-A0A3N7DP77-F1
#
_entry.id   AF-A0A3N7DP77-F1
#
_cell.length_a   1.000
_cell.length_b   1.000
_cell.length_c   1.000
_cell.angle_alpha   90.00
_cell.angle_beta   90.00
_cell.angle_gamma   90.00
#
_symmetry.space_group_name_H-M   'P 1'
#
loop_
_entity.id
_entity.type
_entity.pdbx_description
1 polymer ?
#
loop_
_entity_poly.entity_id
_entity_poly.type
_entity_poly.pdbx_seq_one_letter_code
_entity_poly.pdbx_strand_id
1 'polypeptide(L)'
;MKEYQQLIDMYSLKGYDMYSKSISRSEWGDLQKGEEYLGKYWLTSEEYESKWEIVLKSIFINRNTALPNLVFSKNFDLLVLEGGCLFVEEDFKKLQECILNVGDEFLFIIENDFGGRLKEPTFRMRFPSDINWQELNSGNFVSSTLLESIHKEFFVFGESGVWGKYSANDYDFPLDIVGFKESYKELFTKVFEQSEHELNNVKKHLPQEYICHLKSL
;
A
#
# COMPACT_ATOMS: atom_id res chain seq x y z
N MET A 1 -5.68 -23.55 -12.08
CA MET A 1 -4.37 -22.89 -11.91
C MET A 1 -4.55 -21.85 -10.81
N LYS A 2 -3.61 -21.72 -9.87
CA LYS A 2 -3.69 -20.69 -8.82
C LYS A 2 -3.42 -19.33 -9.45
N GLU A 3 -4.25 -18.32 -9.17
CA GLU A 3 -4.10 -16.98 -9.77
C GLU A 3 -2.73 -16.36 -9.49
N TYR A 4 -2.19 -16.58 -8.29
CA TYR A 4 -0.92 -16.03 -7.84
C TYR A 4 0.31 -16.83 -8.29
N GLN A 5 0.16 -17.88 -9.11
CA GLN A 5 1.30 -18.73 -9.49
C GLN A 5 2.41 -17.93 -10.17
N GLN A 6 2.06 -16.92 -10.98
CA GLN A 6 3.03 -16.08 -11.67
C GLN A 6 3.90 -15.27 -10.70
N LEU A 7 3.39 -14.90 -9.52
CA LEU A 7 4.17 -14.22 -8.48
C LEU A 7 5.23 -15.15 -7.90
N ILE A 8 4.87 -16.43 -7.67
CA ILE A 8 5.82 -17.45 -7.20
C ILE A 8 6.91 -17.65 -8.25
N ASP A 9 6.51 -17.90 -9.49
CA ASP A 9 7.43 -18.21 -10.59
C ASP A 9 8.42 -17.05 -10.86
N MET A 10 7.97 -15.80 -10.71
CA MET A 10 8.80 -14.62 -10.93
C MET A 10 9.67 -14.28 -9.71
N TYR A 11 9.06 -14.11 -8.53
CA TYR A 11 9.74 -13.50 -7.39
C TYR A 11 10.56 -14.48 -6.54
N SER A 12 10.40 -15.80 -6.72
CA SER A 12 11.26 -16.77 -6.04
C SER A 12 12.70 -16.82 -6.61
N LEU A 13 12.96 -16.14 -7.73
CA LEU A 13 14.26 -16.16 -8.42
C LEU A 13 15.33 -15.35 -7.67
N LYS A 14 16.59 -15.82 -7.71
CA LYS A 14 17.80 -15.24 -7.05
C LYS A 14 18.28 -13.86 -7.59
N GLY A 15 17.41 -13.14 -8.28
CA GLY A 15 17.64 -11.76 -8.70
C GLY A 15 16.81 -10.76 -7.90
N TYR A 16 15.65 -11.18 -7.39
CA TYR A 16 14.75 -10.30 -6.64
C TYR A 16 15.14 -10.17 -5.16
N ASP A 17 16.04 -11.02 -4.66
CA ASP A 17 16.63 -10.91 -3.32
C ASP A 17 17.40 -9.60 -3.11
N MET A 18 17.82 -8.94 -4.20
CA MET A 18 18.51 -7.65 -4.12
C MET A 18 17.63 -6.52 -3.53
N TYR A 19 16.31 -6.69 -3.55
CA TYR A 19 15.37 -5.74 -2.97
C TYR A 19 15.14 -5.99 -1.47
N SER A 20 15.56 -7.15 -0.96
CA SER A 20 15.31 -7.58 0.41
C SER A 20 16.33 -7.01 1.39
N LYS A 21 15.83 -6.36 2.43
CA LYS A 21 16.55 -5.99 3.65
C LYS A 21 16.24 -6.93 4.81
N SER A 22 15.08 -7.59 4.80
CA SER A 22 14.60 -8.42 5.91
C SER A 22 14.98 -9.90 5.80
N ILE A 23 15.18 -10.42 4.58
CA ILE A 23 15.48 -11.83 4.33
C ILE A 23 16.88 -11.98 3.76
N SER A 24 17.66 -12.90 4.33
CA SER A 24 18.98 -13.22 3.81
C SER A 24 18.91 -13.93 2.46
N ARG A 25 19.92 -13.74 1.61
CA ARG A 25 20.01 -14.41 0.31
C ARG A 25 19.96 -15.94 0.39
N SER A 26 20.42 -16.52 1.50
CA SER A 26 20.36 -17.97 1.74
C SER A 26 18.96 -18.50 2.05
N GLU A 27 18.07 -17.63 2.52
CA GLU A 27 16.69 -17.98 2.91
C GLU A 27 15.68 -17.58 1.83
N TRP A 28 16.10 -16.85 0.80
CA TRP A 28 15.26 -16.41 -0.30
C TRP A 28 14.74 -17.56 -1.16
N GLY A 29 13.49 -17.46 -1.61
CA GLY A 29 12.89 -18.40 -2.54
C GLY A 29 12.33 -19.66 -1.87
N ASP A 30 11.98 -19.58 -0.58
CA ASP A 30 11.25 -20.64 0.12
C ASP A 30 9.82 -20.76 -0.44
N LEU A 31 9.66 -21.64 -1.45
CA LEU A 31 8.42 -21.81 -2.20
C LEU A 31 7.25 -22.21 -1.31
N GLN A 32 7.50 -23.07 -0.31
CA GLN A 32 6.45 -23.54 0.58
C GLN A 32 5.88 -22.37 1.40
N LYS A 33 6.75 -21.56 2.03
CA LYS A 33 6.31 -20.39 2.80
C LYS A 33 5.57 -19.38 1.92
N GLY A 34 6.10 -19.09 0.73
CA GLY A 34 5.46 -18.16 -0.20
C GLY A 34 4.07 -18.64 -0.65
N GLU A 35 3.92 -19.94 -0.93
CA GLU A 35 2.66 -20.54 -1.36
C GLU A 35 1.62 -20.60 -0.24
N GLU A 36 2.02 -20.93 0.99
CA GLU A 36 1.15 -20.91 2.18
C GLU A 36 0.67 -19.49 2.49
N TYR A 37 1.58 -18.51 2.42
CA TYR A 37 1.27 -17.10 2.64
C TYR A 37 0.28 -16.55 1.59
N LEU A 38 0.53 -16.80 0.30
CA LEU A 38 -0.40 -16.43 -0.77
C LEU A 38 -1.73 -17.17 -0.63
N GLY A 39 -1.72 -18.46 -0.28
CA GLY A 39 -2.95 -19.22 -0.06
C GLY A 39 -3.83 -18.65 1.05
N LYS A 40 -3.23 -18.02 2.07
CA LYS A 40 -3.93 -17.43 3.21
C LYS A 40 -4.47 -16.03 2.92
N TYR A 41 -3.71 -15.20 2.19
CA TYR A 41 -3.97 -13.76 2.08
C TYR A 41 -4.28 -13.27 0.67
N TRP A 42 -4.23 -14.14 -0.35
CA TRP A 42 -4.56 -13.73 -1.71
C TRP A 42 -6.02 -13.30 -1.85
N LEU A 43 -6.22 -12.13 -2.46
CA LEU A 43 -7.53 -11.69 -2.87
C LEU A 43 -7.81 -12.15 -4.30
N THR A 44 -8.81 -13.02 -4.46
CA THR A 44 -9.17 -13.56 -5.77
C THR A 44 -9.70 -12.47 -6.70
N SER A 45 -9.52 -12.66 -8.01
CA SER A 45 -10.07 -11.76 -9.03
C SER A 45 -11.58 -11.60 -8.87
N GLU A 46 -12.31 -12.71 -8.63
CA GLU A 46 -13.76 -12.70 -8.46
C GLU A 46 -14.19 -11.83 -7.27
N GLU A 47 -13.55 -12.00 -6.10
CA GLU A 47 -13.86 -11.21 -4.91
C GLU A 47 -13.50 -9.73 -5.10
N TYR A 48 -12.35 -9.46 -5.71
CA TYR A 48 -11.90 -8.10 -6.01
C TYR A 48 -12.88 -7.38 -6.96
N GLU A 49 -13.19 -7.97 -8.10
CA GLU A 49 -14.02 -7.36 -9.14
C GLU A 49 -15.48 -7.18 -8.69
N SER A 50 -16.01 -8.14 -7.93
CA SER A 50 -17.40 -8.10 -7.48
C SER A 50 -17.65 -7.14 -6.32
N LYS A 51 -16.65 -6.94 -5.43
CA LYS A 51 -16.87 -6.20 -4.17
C LYS A 51 -15.87 -5.07 -3.93
N TRP A 52 -14.58 -5.28 -4.16
CA TRP A 52 -13.56 -4.36 -3.66
C TRP A 52 -13.13 -3.31 -4.68
N GLU A 53 -13.30 -3.58 -5.98
CA GLU A 53 -12.97 -2.62 -7.03
C GLU A 53 -13.83 -1.36 -6.92
N ILE A 54 -15.11 -1.48 -6.53
CA ILE A 54 -16.00 -0.32 -6.35
C ILE A 54 -15.58 0.53 -5.14
N VAL A 55 -15.12 -0.11 -4.05
CA VAL A 55 -14.59 0.60 -2.87
C VAL A 55 -13.32 1.34 -3.24
N LEU A 56 -12.38 0.66 -3.89
CA LEU A 56 -11.14 1.25 -4.41
C LEU A 56 -11.44 2.45 -5.33
N LYS A 57 -12.37 2.31 -6.29
CA LYS A 57 -12.79 3.39 -7.21
C LYS A 57 -13.44 4.59 -6.50
N SER A 58 -14.06 4.38 -5.34
CA SER A 58 -14.65 5.46 -4.55
C SER A 58 -13.59 6.33 -3.85
N ILE A 59 -12.43 5.74 -3.55
CA ILE A 59 -11.29 6.41 -2.91
C ILE A 59 -10.37 7.04 -3.97
N PHE A 60 -10.04 6.28 -5.01
CA PHE A 60 -8.99 6.64 -5.97
C PHE A 60 -9.53 6.86 -7.39
N ILE A 61 -9.38 8.07 -7.94
CA ILE A 61 -9.97 8.51 -9.22
C ILE A 61 -9.03 8.38 -10.43
N ASN A 62 -7.72 8.50 -10.24
CA ASN A 62 -6.72 8.57 -11.33
C ASN A 62 -5.73 7.38 -11.29
N ARG A 63 -6.25 6.17 -11.05
CA ARG A 63 -5.45 4.94 -10.86
C ARG A 63 -4.49 4.63 -12.03
N ASN A 64 -4.90 4.93 -13.26
CA ASN A 64 -4.12 4.58 -14.45
C ASN A 64 -3.00 5.59 -14.77
N THR A 65 -3.00 6.76 -14.13
CA THR A 65 -2.03 7.83 -14.42
C THR A 65 -1.11 8.12 -13.24
N ALA A 66 -1.49 7.76 -12.00
CA ALA A 66 -0.67 7.96 -10.81
C ALA A 66 -0.25 9.43 -10.60
N LEU A 67 0.80 9.68 -9.80
CA LEU A 67 1.44 10.99 -9.75
C LEU A 67 1.98 11.39 -11.13
N PRO A 68 1.93 12.68 -11.50
CA PRO A 68 1.62 13.84 -10.65
C PRO A 68 0.12 14.17 -10.53
N ASN A 69 -0.78 13.40 -11.16
CA ASN A 69 -2.21 13.65 -11.08
C ASN A 69 -2.75 13.34 -9.67
N LEU A 70 -3.80 14.07 -9.25
CA LEU A 70 -4.50 13.77 -8.00
C LEU A 70 -5.10 12.37 -8.03
N VAL A 71 -4.56 11.45 -7.24
CA VAL A 71 -4.99 10.04 -7.20
C VAL A 71 -6.27 9.88 -6.39
N PHE A 72 -6.51 10.74 -5.40
CA PHE A 72 -7.66 10.66 -4.49
C PHE A 72 -8.92 11.41 -4.99
N SER A 73 -10.09 10.89 -4.63
CA SER A 73 -11.35 11.61 -4.74
C SER A 73 -11.30 12.93 -3.96
N LYS A 74 -11.90 13.99 -4.50
CA LYS A 74 -11.86 15.35 -3.93
C LYS A 74 -12.50 15.52 -2.55
N ASN A 75 -13.25 14.52 -2.08
CA ASN A 75 -13.91 14.51 -0.78
C ASN A 75 -13.10 13.80 0.32
N PHE A 76 -11.81 13.56 0.07
CA PHE A 76 -10.85 13.11 1.07
C PHE A 76 -9.93 14.27 1.44
N ASP A 77 -9.66 14.38 2.73
CA ASP A 77 -8.52 15.17 3.23
C ASP A 77 -7.26 14.35 3.07
N LEU A 78 -6.13 15.01 2.81
CA LEU A 78 -4.87 14.36 2.51
C LEU A 78 -3.81 14.70 3.56
N LEU A 79 -3.05 13.68 3.93
CA LEU A 79 -1.81 13.74 4.68
C LEU A 79 -0.72 13.08 3.82
N VAL A 80 0.48 13.65 3.79
CA VAL A 80 1.56 13.14 2.95
C VAL A 80 2.80 12.92 3.79
N LEU A 81 3.37 11.73 3.66
CA LEU A 81 4.56 11.24 4.33
C LEU A 81 5.67 10.97 3.30
N GLU A 82 6.90 10.87 3.79
CA GLU A 82 8.00 10.28 3.01
C GLU A 82 7.70 8.80 2.77
N GLY A 83 7.94 8.31 1.55
CA GLY A 83 7.70 6.93 1.15
C GLY A 83 8.99 6.18 0.83
N GLY A 84 8.90 5.21 -0.08
CA GLY A 84 10.05 4.46 -0.62
C GLY A 84 9.98 2.96 -0.37
N CYS A 85 8.97 2.51 0.38
CA CYS A 85 8.54 1.14 0.48
C CYS A 85 7.06 1.13 0.88
N LEU A 86 6.40 -0.02 0.84
CA LEU A 86 4.98 -0.09 1.19
C LEU A 86 4.77 0.13 2.69
N PHE A 87 5.57 -0.51 3.55
CA PHE A 87 5.54 -0.29 5.00
C PHE A 87 6.89 -0.52 5.65
N VAL A 88 7.18 0.28 6.68
CA VAL A 88 8.02 -0.12 7.81
C VAL A 88 7.13 -0.46 9.02
N GLU A 89 7.66 -1.19 10.00
CA GLU A 89 6.89 -1.67 11.15
C GLU A 89 6.18 -0.52 11.91
N GLU A 90 6.86 0.60 12.10
CA GLU A 90 6.34 1.75 12.84
C GLU A 90 5.14 2.39 12.13
N ASP A 91 5.25 2.61 10.82
CA ASP A 91 4.17 3.21 10.02
C ASP A 91 3.01 2.25 9.82
N PHE A 92 3.28 0.94 9.70
CA PHE A 92 2.23 -0.07 9.67
C PHE A 92 1.42 -0.07 10.98
N LYS A 93 2.08 -0.01 12.14
CA LYS A 93 1.39 0.03 13.44
C LYS A 93 0.54 1.28 13.60
N LYS A 94 1.03 2.45 13.18
CA LYS A 94 0.25 3.69 13.13
C LYS A 94 -0.98 3.51 12.25
N LEU A 95 -0.81 2.99 11.03
CA LEU A 95 -1.95 2.77 10.14
C LEU A 95 -2.95 1.78 10.73
N GLN A 96 -2.47 0.68 11.31
CA GLN A 96 -3.30 -0.32 11.98
C GLN A 96 -4.12 0.28 13.13
N GLU A 97 -3.54 1.18 13.94
CA GLU A 97 -4.30 1.90 14.97
C GLU A 97 -5.48 2.65 14.34
N CYS A 98 -5.27 3.36 13.23
CA CYS A 98 -6.35 4.03 12.52
C CYS A 98 -7.41 3.05 12.00
N ILE A 99 -7.00 1.94 11.37
CA ILE A 99 -7.90 0.92 10.80
C ILE A 99 -8.82 0.34 11.88
N LEU A 100 -8.25 -0.03 13.03
CA LEU A 100 -8.99 -0.59 14.16
C LEU A 100 -9.96 0.43 14.77
N ASN A 101 -9.59 1.72 14.82
CA ASN A 101 -10.48 2.79 15.29
C ASN A 101 -11.59 3.13 14.29
N VAL A 102 -11.34 2.98 12.98
CA VAL A 102 -12.38 3.08 11.93
C VAL A 102 -13.37 1.94 12.05
N GLY A 103 -12.91 0.75 12.46
CA GLY A 103 -13.71 -0.46 12.60
C GLY A 103 -13.74 -1.34 11.35
N ASP A 104 -12.76 -1.20 10.46
CA ASP A 104 -12.60 -2.10 9.32
C ASP A 104 -12.06 -3.46 9.80
N GLU A 105 -12.63 -4.56 9.32
CA GLU A 105 -12.18 -5.93 9.63
C GLU A 105 -11.01 -6.37 8.72
N PHE A 106 -10.87 -5.73 7.55
CA PHE A 106 -9.88 -6.09 6.55
C PHE A 106 -9.10 -4.89 6.02
N LEU A 107 -7.82 -5.16 5.76
CA LEU A 107 -6.88 -4.32 5.04
C LEU A 107 -6.62 -4.91 3.66
N PHE A 108 -6.80 -4.10 2.62
CA PHE A 108 -6.53 -4.49 1.24
C PHE A 108 -5.26 -3.81 0.74
N ILE A 109 -4.44 -4.55 -0.01
CA ILE A 109 -3.24 -4.04 -0.68
C ILE A 109 -3.28 -4.47 -2.14
N ILE A 110 -3.40 -3.50 -3.04
CA ILE A 110 -3.53 -3.71 -4.48
C ILE A 110 -2.38 -2.97 -5.17
N GLU A 111 -1.52 -3.71 -5.86
CA GLU A 111 -0.48 -3.10 -6.68
C GLU A 111 -1.09 -2.36 -7.86
N ASN A 112 -0.59 -1.15 -8.13
CA ASN A 112 -1.03 -0.34 -9.25
C ASN A 112 -0.44 -0.89 -10.56
N ASP A 113 -1.30 -1.39 -11.45
CA ASP A 113 -0.90 -1.91 -12.76
C ASP A 113 -0.89 -0.85 -13.88
N PHE A 114 -1.19 0.40 -13.53
CA PHE A 114 -1.33 1.54 -14.43
C PHE A 114 -2.30 1.29 -15.60
N GLY A 115 -3.40 0.57 -15.33
CA GLY A 115 -4.37 0.18 -16.35
C GLY A 115 -3.86 -0.95 -17.24
N GLY A 116 -3.21 -1.95 -16.64
CA GLY A 116 -2.66 -3.12 -17.32
C GLY A 116 -1.42 -2.85 -18.18
N ARG A 117 -0.68 -1.78 -17.90
CA ARG A 117 0.56 -1.44 -18.64
C ARG A 117 1.77 -2.22 -18.12
N LEU A 118 1.72 -2.69 -16.88
CA LEU A 118 2.75 -3.56 -16.33
C LEU A 118 2.64 -4.95 -16.94
N LYS A 119 3.80 -5.52 -17.27
CA LYS A 119 3.92 -6.91 -17.73
C LYS A 119 4.15 -7.89 -16.57
N GLU A 120 4.52 -7.37 -15.41
CA GLU A 120 4.74 -8.15 -14.21
C GLU A 120 3.42 -8.58 -13.58
N PRO A 121 3.37 -9.77 -12.94
CA PRO A 121 2.25 -10.15 -12.11
C PRO A 121 2.11 -9.17 -10.94
N THR A 122 0.88 -8.76 -10.67
CA THR A 122 0.59 -7.75 -9.65
C THR A 122 0.06 -8.36 -8.36
N PHE A 123 0.40 -7.75 -7.22
CA PHE A 123 -0.13 -8.16 -5.93
C PHE A 123 -1.58 -7.73 -5.72
N ARG A 124 -2.41 -8.64 -5.20
CA ARG A 124 -3.74 -8.36 -4.65
C ARG A 124 -3.92 -9.13 -3.36
N MET A 125 -3.83 -8.43 -2.24
CA MET A 125 -3.77 -9.03 -0.92
C MET A 125 -4.92 -8.53 -0.04
N ARG A 126 -5.42 -9.42 0.81
CA ARG A 126 -6.41 -9.15 1.85
C ARG A 126 -5.88 -9.68 3.17
N PHE A 127 -5.71 -8.79 4.13
CA PHE A 127 -5.26 -9.11 5.49
C PHE A 127 -6.35 -8.78 6.51
N PRO A 128 -6.49 -9.54 7.60
CA PRO A 128 -7.23 -9.08 8.78
C PRO A 128 -6.65 -7.76 9.28
N SER A 129 -7.49 -6.83 9.73
CA SER A 129 -7.02 -5.53 10.25
C SER A 129 -6.18 -5.65 11.51
N ASP A 130 -6.32 -6.74 12.26
CA ASP A 130 -5.55 -7.05 13.47
C ASP A 130 -4.28 -7.88 13.22
N ILE A 131 -3.89 -8.10 11.95
CA ILE A 131 -2.65 -8.81 11.60
C ILE A 131 -1.43 -8.13 12.24
N ASN A 132 -0.59 -8.87 12.94
CA ASN A 132 0.64 -8.28 13.50
C ASN A 132 1.74 -8.18 12.43
N TRP A 133 2.76 -7.35 12.70
CA TRP A 133 3.88 -7.14 11.78
C TRP A 133 4.64 -8.43 11.47
N GLN A 134 4.86 -9.29 12.46
CA GLN A 134 5.60 -10.54 12.26
C GLN A 134 4.90 -11.46 11.25
N GLU A 135 3.57 -11.55 11.33
CA GLU A 135 2.75 -12.33 10.41
C GLU A 135 2.71 -11.68 9.02
N LEU A 136 2.50 -10.36 8.93
CA LEU A 136 2.53 -9.61 7.67
C LEU A 136 3.88 -9.78 6.93
N ASN A 137 4.98 -9.88 7.67
CA ASN A 137 6.32 -10.06 7.11
C ASN A 137 6.80 -11.52 7.08
N SER A 138 5.90 -12.50 7.18
CA SER A 138 6.27 -13.93 7.27
C SER A 138 6.36 -14.67 5.93
N GLY A 139 5.90 -14.04 4.84
CA GLY A 139 5.72 -14.64 3.51
C GLY A 139 6.98 -14.90 2.68
N ASN A 140 8.17 -14.88 3.28
CA ASN A 140 9.46 -14.99 2.59
C ASN A 140 9.55 -13.98 1.42
N PHE A 141 9.99 -14.41 0.24
CA PHE A 141 10.15 -13.59 -0.96
C PHE A 141 8.85 -12.84 -1.32
N VAL A 142 7.68 -13.40 -1.02
CA VAL A 142 6.39 -12.74 -1.30
C VAL A 142 6.21 -11.49 -0.45
N SER A 143 6.34 -11.60 0.88
CA SER A 143 6.16 -10.45 1.78
C SER A 143 7.30 -9.45 1.61
N SER A 144 8.53 -9.89 1.42
CA SER A 144 9.65 -8.99 1.17
C SER A 144 9.48 -8.22 -0.14
N THR A 145 9.10 -8.86 -1.24
CA THR A 145 8.80 -8.14 -2.49
C THR A 145 7.60 -7.19 -2.32
N LEU A 146 6.52 -7.61 -1.66
CA LEU A 146 5.36 -6.76 -1.42
C LEU A 146 5.70 -5.52 -0.59
N LEU A 147 6.45 -5.70 0.51
CA LEU A 147 6.69 -4.64 1.49
C LEU A 147 7.84 -3.71 1.09
N GLU A 148 8.87 -4.22 0.41
CA GLU A 148 10.15 -3.54 0.26
C GLU A 148 10.50 -3.11 -1.17
N SER A 149 9.67 -3.47 -2.16
CA SER A 149 9.93 -3.09 -3.56
C SER A 149 9.81 -1.58 -3.79
N ILE A 150 10.95 -0.95 -4.01
CA ILE A 150 11.07 0.50 -4.22
C ILE A 150 10.48 1.00 -5.55
N HIS A 151 10.18 0.11 -6.50
CA HIS A 151 9.69 0.45 -7.84
C HIS A 151 8.22 0.07 -8.04
N LYS A 152 7.55 -0.41 -6.98
CA LYS A 152 6.14 -0.83 -7.04
C LYS A 152 5.28 0.17 -6.32
N GLU A 153 4.16 0.52 -6.93
CA GLU A 153 3.17 1.40 -6.33
C GLU A 153 1.97 0.62 -5.85
N PHE A 154 1.36 1.07 -4.76
CA PHE A 154 0.28 0.34 -4.11
C PHE A 154 -0.85 1.24 -3.68
N PHE A 155 -2.08 0.75 -3.84
CA PHE A 155 -3.25 1.23 -3.16
C PHE A 155 -3.50 0.36 -1.93
N VAL A 156 -3.64 1.00 -0.78
CA VAL A 156 -3.98 0.38 0.49
C VAL A 156 -5.28 0.98 0.98
N PHE A 157 -6.24 0.17 1.42
CA PHE A 157 -7.51 0.68 1.91
C PHE A 157 -8.24 -0.31 2.81
N GLY A 158 -9.22 0.19 3.55
CA GLY A 158 -10.14 -0.62 4.35
C GLY A 158 -11.49 -0.79 3.67
N GLU A 159 -12.28 -1.75 4.14
CA GLU A 159 -13.56 -2.11 3.53
C GLU A 159 -14.62 -1.01 3.53
N SER A 160 -14.59 -0.10 4.51
CA SER A 160 -15.52 1.02 4.63
C SER A 160 -15.40 2.06 3.52
N GLY A 161 -14.26 2.13 2.82
CA GLY A 161 -14.02 3.14 1.80
C GLY A 161 -13.85 4.56 2.32
N VAL A 162 -13.66 4.75 3.64
CA VAL A 162 -13.54 6.07 4.28
C VAL A 162 -12.10 6.55 4.43
N TRP A 163 -11.14 5.70 4.11
CA TRP A 163 -9.72 6.06 4.05
C TRP A 163 -9.03 5.22 2.97
N GLY A 164 -7.84 5.68 2.57
CA GLY A 164 -6.92 4.90 1.76
C GLY A 164 -5.53 5.51 1.82
N LYS A 165 -4.52 4.71 1.51
CA LYS A 165 -3.15 5.13 1.33
C LYS A 165 -2.72 4.77 -0.10
N TYR A 166 -1.98 5.65 -0.73
CA TYR A 166 -1.32 5.41 -2.00
C TYR A 166 0.19 5.58 -1.81
N SER A 167 0.93 4.51 -2.07
CA SER A 167 2.40 4.46 -2.00
C SER A 167 2.99 4.65 -3.38
N ALA A 168 3.54 5.83 -3.66
CA ALA A 168 4.19 6.19 -4.91
C ALA A 168 5.70 5.96 -4.81
N ASN A 169 6.12 4.69 -4.75
CA ASN A 169 7.53 4.35 -4.47
C ASN A 169 8.46 4.66 -5.64
N ASP A 170 7.98 4.57 -6.89
CA ASP A 170 8.78 4.82 -8.11
C ASP A 170 8.81 6.30 -8.53
N TYR A 171 8.30 7.21 -7.68
CA TYR A 171 8.36 8.64 -7.93
C TYR A 171 9.74 9.20 -7.57
N ASP A 172 10.18 10.27 -8.24
CA ASP A 172 11.52 10.90 -8.04
C ASP A 172 11.84 11.15 -6.56
N PHE A 173 10.81 11.48 -5.78
CA PHE A 173 10.84 11.57 -4.34
C PHE A 173 9.71 10.68 -3.82
N PRO A 174 9.99 9.47 -3.36
CA PRO A 174 8.94 8.53 -2.96
C PRO A 174 8.01 9.13 -1.91
N LEU A 175 6.70 8.98 -2.11
CA LEU A 175 5.67 9.56 -1.23
C LEU A 175 4.67 8.51 -0.81
N ASP A 176 4.23 8.64 0.44
CA ASP A 176 3.05 7.95 0.95
C ASP A 176 1.95 8.99 1.16
N ILE A 177 0.85 8.85 0.43
CA ILE A 177 -0.29 9.78 0.48
C ILE A 177 -1.45 9.07 1.16
N VAL A 178 -1.84 9.53 2.34
CA VAL A 178 -2.96 9.01 3.12
C VAL A 178 -4.15 9.94 2.95
N GLY A 179 -5.24 9.43 2.38
CA GLY A 179 -6.51 10.12 2.29
C GLY A 179 -7.52 9.57 3.30
N PHE A 180 -8.27 10.44 3.95
CA PHE A 180 -9.35 10.05 4.89
C PHE A 180 -10.55 11.00 4.78
N LYS A 181 -11.74 10.52 5.17
CA LYS A 181 -12.92 11.39 5.32
C LYS A 181 -12.76 12.33 6.50
N GLU A 182 -13.36 13.52 6.41
CA GLU A 182 -13.34 14.55 7.46
C GLU A 182 -13.77 13.99 8.84
N SER A 183 -14.69 13.02 8.89
CA SER A 183 -15.12 12.38 10.15
C SER A 183 -14.01 11.65 10.91
N TYR A 184 -12.92 11.29 10.22
CA TYR A 184 -11.75 10.61 10.80
C TYR A 184 -10.52 11.51 10.84
N LYS A 185 -10.66 12.80 10.54
CA LYS A 185 -9.53 13.73 10.48
C LYS A 185 -8.72 13.73 11.77
N GLU A 186 -9.36 13.97 12.92
CA GLU A 186 -8.67 14.04 14.22
C GLU A 186 -7.86 12.77 14.52
N LEU A 187 -8.40 11.60 14.19
CA LEU A 187 -7.72 10.31 14.36
C LEU A 187 -6.43 10.25 13.52
N PHE A 188 -6.54 10.47 12.21
CA PHE A 188 -5.39 10.34 11.32
C PHE A 188 -4.34 11.43 11.57
N THR A 189 -4.75 12.67 11.83
CA THR A 189 -3.80 13.76 12.11
C THR A 189 -3.05 13.57 13.42
N LYS A 190 -3.69 12.97 14.43
CA LYS A 190 -3.05 12.66 15.71
C LYS A 190 -2.06 11.50 15.59
N VAL A 191 -2.44 10.43 14.89
CA VAL A 191 -1.61 9.23 14.76
C VAL A 191 -0.39 9.47 13.87
N PHE A 192 -0.56 10.28 12.82
CA PHE A 192 0.50 10.66 11.89
C PHE A 192 0.94 12.11 12.09
N GLU A 193 1.07 12.55 13.35
CA GLU A 193 1.58 13.89 13.65
C GLU A 193 2.97 14.09 13.01
N GLN A 194 3.11 15.15 12.23
CA GLN A 194 4.34 15.51 11.53
C GLN A 194 4.90 16.81 12.11
N SER A 195 6.22 16.88 12.23
CA SER A 195 6.89 18.15 12.50
C SER A 195 6.74 19.12 11.32
N GLU A 196 6.83 20.42 11.60
CA GLU A 196 6.79 21.45 10.57
C GLU A 196 7.92 21.26 9.53
N HIS A 197 9.08 20.77 9.98
CA HIS A 197 10.22 20.48 9.11
C HIS A 197 9.91 19.34 8.12
N GLU A 198 9.35 18.22 8.59
CA GLU A 198 8.95 17.10 7.73
C GLU A 198 7.90 17.53 6.71
N LEU A 199 6.85 18.23 7.18
CA LEU A 199 5.79 18.72 6.30
C LEU A 199 6.33 19.67 5.22
N ASN A 200 7.23 20.58 5.59
CA ASN A 200 7.86 21.51 4.66
C ASN A 200 8.79 20.82 3.66
N ASN A 201 9.42 19.70 4.04
CA ASN A 201 10.24 18.92 3.11
C ASN A 201 9.37 18.18 2.10
N VAL A 202 8.37 17.45 2.57
CA VAL A 202 7.43 16.72 1.70
C VAL A 202 6.71 17.66 0.72
N LYS A 203 6.29 18.84 1.18
CA LYS A 203 5.66 19.86 0.32
C LYS A 203 6.50 20.32 -0.87
N LYS A 204 7.84 20.28 -0.78
CA LYS A 204 8.72 20.67 -1.90
C LYS A 204 8.65 19.69 -3.07
N HIS A 205 8.22 18.46 -2.80
CA HIS A 205 8.21 17.35 -3.76
C HIS A 205 6.80 17.01 -4.24
N LEU A 206 5.78 17.56 -3.60
CA LEU A 206 4.38 17.36 -3.97
C LEU A 206 4.00 18.15 -5.22
N PRO A 207 3.25 17.54 -6.17
CA PRO A 207 2.65 18.29 -7.26
C PRO A 207 1.70 19.37 -6.74
N GLN A 208 1.61 20.48 -7.47
CA GLN A 208 0.82 21.65 -7.07
C GLN A 208 -0.65 21.34 -6.77
N GLU A 209 -1.24 20.38 -7.48
CA GLU A 209 -2.63 19.96 -7.28
C GLU A 209 -2.84 19.42 -5.85
N TYR A 210 -1.87 18.68 -5.29
CA TYR A 210 -1.95 18.14 -3.93
C TYR A 210 -1.82 19.22 -2.87
N ILE A 211 -0.97 20.23 -3.10
CA ILE A 211 -0.75 21.32 -2.14
C ILE A 211 -2.06 22.05 -1.83
N CYS A 212 -2.95 22.21 -2.82
CA CYS A 212 -4.27 22.81 -2.63
C CYS A 212 -5.23 21.95 -1.78
N HIS A 213 -4.97 20.64 -1.69
CA HIS A 213 -5.76 19.66 -0.94
C HIS A 213 -5.17 19.34 0.45
N LEU A 214 -3.93 19.75 0.72
CA LEU A 214 -3.36 19.72 2.07
C LEU A 214 -4.07 20.77 2.92
N LYS A 215 -5.02 20.34 3.76
CA LYS A 215 -5.50 21.22 4.83
C LYS A 215 -4.39 21.39 5.85
N SER A 216 -4.26 22.61 6.40
CA SER A 216 -3.39 22.87 7.54
C SER A 216 -3.77 21.89 8.66
N LEU A 217 -2.83 21.00 8.99
CA LEU A 217 -2.84 20.20 10.22
C LEU A 217 -2.85 21.15 11.42
#